data_AF-A0AAV2HA40-F1
#
_entry.id   AF-A0AAV2HA40-F1
#
_cell.length_a   1.000
_cell.length_b   1.000
_cell.length_c   1.000
_cell.angle_alpha   90.00
_cell.angle_beta   90.00
_cell.angle_gamma   90.00
#
_symmetry.space_group_name_H-M   'P 1'
#
loop_
_entity.id
_entity.type
_entity.pdbx_description
1 polymer ?
#
loop_
_entity_poly.entity_id
_entity_poly.type
_entity_poly.pdbx_seq_one_letter_code
_entity_poly.pdbx_strand_id
1 'polypeptide(L)' 'MHPDLSPHLHTEECNEVIAALKKCHKDNPFKKIFGACNELDQAMTKCLKQERELKRQMNKNKSPQRGQLSSPPS' A
#
# COMPACT_ATOMS: atom_id res chain seq x y z
N MET A 1 3.18 10.47 -5.92
CA MET A 1 3.08 9.17 -6.62
C MET A 1 2.49 8.15 -5.66
N HIS A 2 1.25 7.71 -5.85
CA HIS A 2 0.67 6.62 -5.05
C HIS A 2 1.19 5.28 -5.59
N PRO A 3 1.58 4.33 -4.73
CA PRO A 3 1.88 2.98 -5.19
C PRO A 3 0.65 2.35 -5.86
N ASP A 4 0.87 1.38 -6.73
CA ASP A 4 -0.21 0.65 -7.38
C ASP A 4 -0.96 -0.19 -6.33
N LEU A 5 -2.18 0.23 -5.97
CA LEU A 5 -3.07 -0.43 -5.01
C LEU A 5 -3.87 -1.56 -5.68
N SER A 6 -3.29 -2.25 -6.66
CA SER A 6 -3.95 -3.41 -7.28
C SER A 6 -4.02 -4.56 -6.28
N PRO A 7 -5.20 -5.16 -6.05
CA PRO A 7 -5.38 -6.19 -5.04
C PRO A 7 -4.54 -7.47 -5.31
N HIS A 8 -4.05 -7.66 -6.53
CA HIS A 8 -3.18 -8.80 -6.85
C HIS A 8 -1.72 -8.64 -6.38
N LEU A 9 -1.29 -7.44 -5.98
CA LEU A 9 0.09 -7.18 -5.59
C LEU A 9 0.35 -7.33 -4.09
N HIS A 10 -0.73 -7.47 -3.31
CA HIS A 10 -0.69 -7.45 -1.86
C HIS A 10 -1.24 -8.73 -1.25
N THR A 11 -0.83 -8.98 -0.01
CA THR A 11 -1.42 -9.99 0.87
C THR A 11 -2.92 -9.76 1.09
N GLU A 12 -3.64 -10.84 1.42
CA GLU A 12 -5.09 -10.77 1.66
C GLU A 12 -5.46 -9.74 2.72
N GLU A 13 -4.71 -9.65 3.82
CA GLU A 13 -4.91 -8.63 4.88
C GLU A 13 -4.77 -7.20 4.35
N CYS A 14 -3.76 -6.92 3.52
CA CYS A 14 -3.59 -5.62 2.87
C CYS A 14 -4.76 -5.29 1.93
N ASN A 15 -5.27 -6.30 1.22
CA ASN A 15 -6.35 -6.14 0.25
C ASN A 15 -7.65 -5.71 0.90
N GLU A 16 -7.98 -6.26 2.07
CA GLU A 16 -9.15 -5.85 2.84
C GLU A 16 -9.08 -4.37 3.23
N VAL A 17 -7.92 -3.91 3.69
CA VAL A 17 -7.70 -2.50 4.06
C VAL A 17 -7.79 -1.60 2.83
N ILE A 18 -7.19 -1.99 1.70
CA ILE A 18 -7.27 -1.25 0.43
C ILE A 18 -8.72 -1.18 -0.08
N ALA A 19 -9.47 -2.27 0.02
CA ALA A 19 -10.88 -2.31 -0.36
C ALA A 19 -11.73 -1.39 0.54
N ALA A 20 -11.49 -1.41 1.85
CA ALA A 20 -12.13 -0.51 2.81
C ALA A 20 -11.79 0.96 2.53
N LEU A 21 -10.53 1.27 2.23
CA LEU A 21 -10.09 2.63 1.87
C LEU A 21 -10.75 3.10 0.55
N LYS A 22 -10.79 2.24 -0.48
CA LYS A 22 -11.47 2.52 -1.74
C LYS A 22 -12.96 2.78 -1.53
N LYS A 23 -13.60 1.99 -0.66
CA LYS A 23 -15.00 2.19 -0.27
C LYS A 23 -15.19 3.52 0.46
N CYS A 24 -14.35 3.83 1.44
CA CYS A 24 -14.39 5.10 2.16
C CYS A 24 -14.26 6.31 1.23
N HIS A 25 -13.33 6.26 0.26
CA HIS A 25 -13.16 7.29 -0.75
C HIS A 25 -14.34 7.38 -1.72
N LYS A 26 -14.96 6.25 -2.08
CA LYS A 26 -16.14 6.21 -2.96
C LYS A 26 -17.37 6.80 -2.28
N ASP A 27 -17.60 6.46 -1.02
CA ASP A 27 -18.73 6.95 -0.22
C ASP A 27 -18.53 8.42 0.19
N ASN A 28 -17.27 8.87 0.35
CA ASN A 28 -16.95 10.20 0.86
C ASN A 28 -15.90 10.92 0.00
N PRO A 29 -16.19 11.23 -1.28
CA PRO A 29 -15.24 11.88 -2.17
C PRO A 29 -14.77 13.24 -1.64
N PHE A 30 -15.65 13.99 -0.98
CA PHE A 30 -15.32 15.28 -0.37
C PHE A 30 -14.59 15.14 0.97
N LYS A 31 -14.93 14.14 1.80
CA LYS A 31 -14.28 13.96 3.11
C LYS A 31 -12.88 13.33 3.02
N LYS A 32 -12.51 12.81 1.85
CA LYS A 32 -11.12 12.43 1.56
C LYS A 32 -10.16 13.59 1.83
N ILE A 33 -10.56 14.82 1.50
CA ILE A 33 -9.75 16.04 1.68
C ILE A 33 -9.71 16.46 3.17
N PHE A 34 -10.73 16.07 3.96
CA PHE A 34 -10.84 16.36 5.38
C PHE A 34 -10.25 15.27 6.30
N GLY A 35 -9.65 14.21 5.74
CA GLY A 35 -9.03 13.14 6.52
C GLY A 35 -10.00 12.12 7.12
N ALA A 36 -11.23 12.00 6.61
CA ALA A 36 -12.19 11.01 7.15
C ALA A 36 -11.76 9.55 6.99
N CYS A 37 -10.84 9.26 6.07
CA CYS A 37 -10.31 7.92 5.84
C CYS A 37 -8.89 7.74 6.41
N ASN A 38 -8.43 8.63 7.31
CA ASN A 38 -7.03 8.66 7.78
C ASN A 38 -6.63 7.36 8.51
N GLU A 39 -7.55 6.73 9.24
CA GLU A 39 -7.29 5.48 9.96
C GLU A 39 -7.04 4.31 8.98
N LEU A 40 -7.84 4.24 7.92
CA LEU A 40 -7.66 3.27 6.83
C LEU A 40 -6.38 3.54 6.03
N ASP A 41 -6.03 4.82 5.85
CA ASP A 41 -4.79 5.23 5.17
C ASP A 41 -3.53 4.85 5.98
N GLN A 42 -3.59 5.01 7.30
CA GLN A 42 -2.55 4.54 8.22
C GLN A 42 -2.40 3.02 8.17
N ALA A 43 -3.51 2.29 8.22
CA ALA A 43 -3.51 0.83 8.13
C ALA A 43 -2.92 0.36 6.79
N MET A 44 -3.32 0.99 5.68
CA MET A 44 -2.78 0.69 4.36
C MET A 44 -1.27 0.94 4.33
N THR A 45 -0.81 2.10 4.79
CA THR A 45 0.61 2.46 4.80
C THR A 45 1.44 1.48 5.61
N LYS A 46 0.93 1.06 6.77
CA LYS A 46 1.59 0.07 7.63
C LYS A 46 1.77 -1.26 6.91
N CYS A 47 0.72 -1.76 6.28
CA CYS A 47 0.77 -3.04 5.57
C CYS A 47 1.70 -2.98 4.34
N LEU A 48 1.61 -1.93 3.51
CA LEU A 48 2.51 -1.73 2.37
C LEU A 48 3.98 -1.63 2.79
N LYS A 49 4.26 -1.00 3.94
CA LYS A 49 5.61 -0.90 4.48
C LYS A 49 6.17 -2.27 4.87
N GLN A 50 5.35 -3.11 5.50
CA GLN A 50 5.72 -4.48 5.87
C GLN A 50 6.02 -5.33 4.63
N GLU A 51 5.17 -5.28 3.60
CA GLU A 51 5.41 -6.02 2.35
C GLU A 51 6.72 -5.62 1.66
N ARG A 52 6.97 -4.30 1.61
CA ARG A 52 8.24 -3.78 1.07
C ARG A 52 9.43 -4.25 1.89
N GLU A 53 9.30 -4.32 3.20
CA GLU A 53 10.36 -4.80 4.08
C GLU A 53 10.63 -6.29 3.90
N LEU A 54 9.59 -7.13 3.84
CA LEU A 54 9.72 -8.56 3.55
C LEU A 54 10.40 -8.79 2.20
N LYS A 55 9.96 -8.08 1.15
CA LYS A 55 10.58 -8.14 -0.19
C LYS A 55 12.05 -7.69 -0.15
N ARG A 56 12.38 -6.63 0.61
CA ARG A 56 13.78 -6.19 0.80
C ARG A 56 14.61 -7.25 1.51
N GLN A 57 14.09 -7.91 2.54
CA GLN A 57 14.80 -8.97 3.25
C GLN A 57 15.04 -10.17 2.33
N MET A 58 14.04 -10.58 1.55
CA MET A 58 14.19 -11.66 0.55
C MET A 58 15.25 -11.32 -0.51
N ASN A 59 15.28 -10.08 -0.99
CA ASN A 59 16.29 -9.64 -1.98
C ASN A 59 17.70 -9.55 -1.37
N LYS A 60 17.84 -9.06 -0.13
CA LYS A 60 19.13 -9.02 0.59
C LYS A 60 19.77 -10.40 0.71
N ASN A 61 18.96 -11.44 0.91
CA ASN A 61 19.44 -12.82 1.00
C ASN A 61 19.78 -13.46 -0.36
N LYS A 62 19.34 -12.87 -1.48
CA LYS A 62 19.55 -13.42 -2.84
C LYS A 62 20.63 -12.72 -3.66
N SER A 63 20.97 -11.45 -3.41
CA SER A 63 22.17 -10.73 -3.89
C SER A 63 22.06 -9.24 -3.53
N PRO A 64 23.17 -8.52 -3.25
CA PRO A 64 23.14 -7.12 -2.79
C PRO A 64 22.80 -6.08 -3.86
N GLN A 65 22.45 -6.47 -5.10
CA GLN A 65 22.28 -5.51 -6.18
C GLN A 65 20.81 -5.21 -6.49
N ARG A 66 20.51 -3.90 -6.49
CA ARG A 66 19.29 -3.19 -6.90
C ARG A 66 18.24 -3.00 -5.79
N GLY A 67 18.48 -1.95 -5.01
CA GLY A 67 17.41 -1.15 -4.42
C GLY A 67 16.56 -0.55 -5.53
N GLN A 68 15.51 -1.27 -5.93
CA GLN A 68 14.35 -0.78 -6.68
C GLN A 68 13.37 -1.95 -6.79
N LEU A 69 12.52 -2.15 -5.78
CA LEU A 69 11.26 -2.84 -5.99
C LEU A 69 10.16 -1.79 -5.91
N SER A 70 9.92 -1.24 -7.10
CA SER A 70 8.66 -0.71 -7.60
C SER A 70 7.83 0.15 -6.64
N SER A 71 8.00 1.46 -6.76
CA SER A 71 6.82 2.30 -6.99
C SER A 71 6.86 2.66 -8.48
N PRO A 72 5.84 2.34 -9.29
CA PRO A 72 5.78 2.88 -10.65
C PRO A 72 5.69 4.41 -10.57
N PRO A 73 6.45 5.16 -11.38
CA PRO A 73 6.29 6.61 -11.39
C PRO A 73 4.96 7.00 -12.03
N SER A 74 4.37 8.10 -11.53
CA SER A 74 3.11 8.71 -11.99
C SER A 74 3.17 9.23 -13.42
#